data_AF-A0A967KGL6-F1
#
_entry.id   AF-A0A967KGL6-F1
#
_cell.length_a   1.000
_cell.length_b   1.000
_cell.length_c   1.000
_cell.angle_alpha   90.00
_cell.angle_beta   90.00
_cell.angle_gamma   90.00
#
_symmetry.space_group_name_H-M   'P 1'
#
loop_
_entity.id
_entity.type
_entity.pdbx_description
1 polymer ?
#
loop_
_entity_poly.entity_id
_entity_poly.type
_entity_poly.pdbx_seq_one_letter_code
_entity_poly.pdbx_strand_id
1 'polypeptide(L)'
;MANGHGGKRAGAGRNSGGQNQKSSKVAKEAAAKGLTPVEFMLEMLRDADASLENRKWAAQHAAPYVHPRLAAIEQRNGGEDEKHEDWLERVAKKAGL
;
A
#
# COMPACT_ATOMS: atom_id res chain seq x y z
N MET A 1 -29.29 34.62 16.49
CA MET A 1 -27.93 34.34 15.96
C MET A 1 -27.70 32.84 16.03
N ALA A 2 -27.59 32.16 14.90
CA ALA A 2 -27.36 30.72 14.87
C ALA A 2 -25.91 30.45 15.29
N ASN A 3 -25.71 29.90 16.49
CA ASN A 3 -24.40 29.50 16.98
C ASN A 3 -23.87 28.35 16.09
N GLY A 4 -22.87 28.66 15.26
CA GLY A 4 -22.34 27.83 14.16
C GLY A 4 -21.62 26.57 14.61
N HIS A 5 -22.34 25.63 15.20
CA HIS A 5 -21.83 24.32 15.58
C HIS A 5 -22.06 23.32 14.44
N GLY A 6 -21.01 23.10 13.63
CA GLY A 6 -20.97 22.02 12.64
C GLY A 6 -21.03 22.50 11.19
N GLY A 7 -19.87 22.87 10.65
CA GLY A 7 -19.71 23.23 9.24
C GLY A 7 -18.25 23.05 8.81
N LYS A 8 -18.01 22.89 7.51
CA LYS A 8 -16.66 22.76 6.93
C LYS A 8 -15.85 24.03 7.27
N ARG A 9 -14.79 23.85 8.06
CA ARG A 9 -13.78 24.88 8.37
C ARG A 9 -12.45 24.48 7.74
N ALA A 10 -11.55 25.43 7.51
CA ALA A 10 -10.17 25.11 7.14
C ALA A 10 -9.54 24.21 8.22
N GLY A 11 -8.98 23.06 7.82
CA GLY A 11 -8.43 22.06 8.75
C GLY A 11 -9.47 21.23 9.52
N ALA A 12 -10.76 21.36 9.23
CA ALA A 12 -11.79 20.55 9.87
C ALA A 12 -12.01 19.23 9.13
N GLY A 13 -12.26 18.17 9.90
CA GLY A 13 -12.41 16.81 9.40
C GLY A 13 -11.25 15.92 9.84
N ARG A 14 -11.26 14.68 9.38
CA ARG A 14 -10.19 13.72 9.63
C ARG A 14 -9.07 13.96 8.62
N ASN A 15 -7.82 14.02 9.07
CA ASN A 15 -6.66 14.10 8.19
C ASN A 15 -6.69 12.97 7.16
N SER A 16 -6.54 13.32 5.88
CA SER A 16 -6.47 12.35 4.78
C SER A 16 -5.30 11.40 5.00
N GLY A 17 -5.53 10.10 4.86
CA GLY A 17 -4.50 9.06 5.00
C GLY A 17 -4.12 8.69 6.44
N GLY A 18 -4.69 9.35 7.46
CA GLY A 18 -4.47 8.95 8.85
C GLY A 18 -5.01 7.54 9.12
N GLN A 19 -4.23 6.67 9.76
CA GLN A 19 -4.68 5.33 10.18
C GLN A 19 -5.83 5.42 11.19
N ASN A 20 -6.75 4.44 11.19
CA ASN A 20 -7.82 4.38 12.19
C ASN A 20 -7.20 4.10 13.57
N GLN A 21 -7.53 4.92 14.58
CA GLN A 21 -7.02 4.76 15.94
C GLN A 21 -7.29 3.34 16.47
N LYS A 22 -8.46 2.77 16.16
CA LYS A 22 -8.81 1.38 16.53
C LYS A 22 -7.87 0.37 15.87
N SER A 23 -7.66 0.48 14.56
CA SER A 23 -6.78 -0.43 13.82
C SER A 23 -5.32 -0.33 14.28
N SER A 24 -4.82 0.88 14.52
CA SER A 24 -3.47 1.10 15.04
C SER A 24 -3.29 0.50 16.43
N LYS A 25 -4.29 0.67 17.32
CA LYS A 25 -4.25 0.10 18.67
C LYS A 25 -4.24 -1.42 18.64
N VAL A 26 -5.10 -2.06 17.85
CA VAL A 26 -5.14 -3.52 17.72
C VAL A 26 -3.81 -4.08 17.19
N ALA A 27 -3.22 -3.44 16.18
CA ALA A 27 -1.91 -3.84 15.66
C ALA A 27 -0.81 -3.73 16.72
N LYS A 28 -0.80 -2.63 17.50
CA LYS A 28 0.16 -2.42 18.60
C LYS A 28 -0.04 -3.43 19.74
N GLU A 29 -1.28 -3.73 20.10
CA GLU A 29 -1.59 -4.73 21.12
C GLU A 29 -1.22 -6.13 20.68
N ALA A 30 -1.46 -6.49 19.41
CA ALA A 30 -1.03 -7.77 18.86
C ALA A 30 0.50 -7.90 18.88
N ALA A 31 1.22 -6.84 18.49
CA ALA A 31 2.68 -6.80 18.56
C ALA A 31 3.20 -6.88 20.01
N ALA A 32 2.53 -6.23 20.96
CA ALA A 32 2.90 -6.27 22.37
C ALA A 32 2.66 -7.64 23.04
N LYS A 33 1.76 -8.46 22.49
CA LYS A 33 1.38 -9.77 23.05
C LYS A 33 2.31 -10.92 22.61
N GLY A 34 3.37 -10.63 21.86
CA GLY A 34 4.52 -11.52 21.72
C GLY A 34 4.63 -12.25 20.39
N LEU A 35 3.59 -12.30 19.56
CA LEU A 35 3.70 -12.77 18.18
C LEU A 35 2.55 -12.24 17.31
N THR A 36 2.89 -11.42 16.32
CA THR A 36 1.92 -10.98 15.31
C THR A 36 1.62 -12.10 14.32
N PRO A 37 0.47 -12.05 13.62
CA PRO A 37 0.16 -13.05 12.59
C PRO A 37 1.25 -13.17 11.50
N VAL A 38 1.87 -12.05 11.13
CA VAL A 38 2.94 -12.05 10.13
C VAL A 38 4.21 -12.70 10.68
N GLU A 39 4.57 -12.43 11.93
CA GLU A 39 5.73 -13.07 12.57
C GLU A 39 5.54 -14.59 12.67
N PHE A 40 4.35 -15.05 13.07
CA PHE A 40 4.03 -16.48 13.07
C PHE A 40 4.24 -17.14 11.71
N MET A 41 3.76 -16.51 10.64
CA MET A 41 3.97 -17.02 9.27
C MET A 41 5.46 -17.03 8.90
N LEU A 42 6.21 -15.99 9.27
CA LEU A 42 7.64 -15.93 8.99
C LEU A 42 8.46 -16.97 9.77
N GLU A 43 8.09 -17.25 11.02
CA GLU A 43 8.68 -18.33 11.83
C GLU A 43 8.42 -19.69 11.20
N MET A 44 7.16 -19.99 10.86
CA MET A 44 6.78 -21.24 10.20
C MET A 44 7.48 -21.44 8.86
N LEU A 45 7.68 -20.36 8.08
CA LEU A 45 8.39 -20.42 6.81
C LEU A 45 9.88 -20.77 6.96
N ARG A 46 10.50 -20.31 8.06
CA ARG A 46 11.92 -20.50 8.39
C ARG A 46 12.20 -21.82 9.09
N ASP A 47 11.20 -22.39 9.76
CA ASP A 47 11.31 -23.70 10.40
C ASP A 47 11.59 -24.80 9.37
N ALA A 48 12.71 -25.49 9.57
CA ALA A 48 13.15 -26.58 8.70
C ALA A 48 12.38 -27.88 8.95
N ASP A 49 11.86 -28.06 10.17
CA ASP A 49 11.11 -29.24 10.59
C ASP A 49 9.62 -29.13 10.21
N ALA A 50 9.15 -27.93 9.89
CA ALA A 50 7.81 -27.71 9.39
C ALA A 50 7.59 -28.36 8.01
N SER A 51 6.39 -28.92 7.82
CA SER A 51 6.01 -29.53 6.54
C SER A 51 6.09 -28.52 5.39
N LEU A 52 6.41 -29.01 4.19
CA LEU A 52 6.45 -28.16 3.00
C LEU A 52 5.11 -27.45 2.75
N GLU A 53 3.99 -28.08 3.10
CA GLU A 53 2.65 -27.49 2.99
C GLU A 53 2.47 -26.30 3.91
N ASN A 54 2.85 -26.43 5.19
CA ASN A 54 2.79 -25.34 6.17
C ASN A 54 3.68 -24.17 5.75
N ARG A 55 4.88 -24.46 5.24
CA ARG A 55 5.80 -23.45 4.73
C ARG A 55 5.24 -22.73 3.51
N LYS A 56 4.62 -23.45 2.57
CA LYS A 56 3.94 -22.85 1.40
C LYS A 56 2.76 -21.98 1.81
N TRP A 57 1.94 -22.46 2.75
CA TRP A 57 0.81 -21.70 3.31
C TRP A 57 1.31 -20.39 3.91
N ALA A 58 2.34 -20.45 4.75
CA ALA A 58 2.92 -19.27 5.39
C ALA A 58 3.51 -18.28 4.37
N ALA A 59 4.24 -18.77 3.36
CA ALA A 59 4.79 -17.93 2.28
C ALA A 59 3.68 -17.17 1.53
N GLN A 60 2.62 -17.87 1.12
CA GLN A 60 1.52 -17.29 0.34
C GLN A 60 0.81 -16.17 1.11
N HIS A 61 0.57 -16.38 2.41
CA HIS A 61 -0.17 -15.43 3.24
C HIS A 61 0.71 -14.27 3.74
N ALA A 62 2.01 -14.48 3.92
CA ALA A 62 2.94 -13.40 4.28
C ALA A 62 3.28 -12.49 3.09
N ALA A 63 3.30 -13.01 1.86
CA ALA A 63 3.75 -12.30 0.66
C ALA A 63 3.18 -10.87 0.48
N PRO A 64 1.88 -10.59 0.70
CA PRO A 64 1.31 -9.24 0.52
C PRO A 64 1.87 -8.20 1.49
N TYR A 65 2.40 -8.63 2.64
CA TYR A 65 2.91 -7.76 3.70
C TYR A 65 4.42 -7.54 3.61
N VAL A 66 5.15 -8.44 2.94
CA VAL A 66 6.61 -8.38 2.82
C VAL A 66 7.10 -8.05 1.41
N HIS A 67 6.28 -8.26 0.39
CA HIS A 67 6.61 -7.97 -1.00
C HIS A 67 5.70 -6.88 -1.56
N PRO A 68 6.26 -5.79 -2.13
CA PRO A 68 5.47 -4.85 -2.90
C PRO A 68 4.75 -5.60 -4.02
N ARG A 69 3.41 -5.48 -4.08
CA ARG A 69 2.69 -5.90 -5.29
C ARG A 69 3.16 -5.02 -6.43
N LEU A 70 3.46 -5.63 -7.58
CA LEU A 70 3.63 -4.88 -8.82
C LEU A 70 2.38 -4.03 -9.02
N ALA A 71 2.53 -2.71 -8.88
CA ALA A 71 1.48 -1.79 -9.25
C ALA A 71 1.32 -1.87 -10.77
N ALA A 72 0.11 -2.12 -11.25
CA ALA A 72 -0.21 -1.84 -12.64
C ALA A 72 -0.09 -0.32 -12.80
N ILE A 73 1.03 0.15 -13.33
CA ILE A 73 1.17 1.54 -13.71
C ILE A 73 0.32 1.71 -14.96
N GLU A 74 -0.83 2.39 -14.84
CA GLU A 74 -1.48 2.98 -16.01
C GLU A 74 -0.52 4.04 -16.57
N GLN A 75 0.18 3.69 -17.65
CA GLN A 75 0.96 4.66 -18.41
C GLN A 75 0.00 5.58 -19.14
N ARG A 76 -0.37 6.72 -18.53
CA ARG A 76 -1.00 7.85 -19.23
C ARG A 76 0.06 8.60 -20.05
N ASN A 77 0.62 7.93 -21.06
CA ASN A 77 1.45 8.60 -22.06
C ASN A 77 0.56 8.93 -23.24
N GLY A 78 0.32 10.22 -23.44
CA GLY A 78 -0.51 10.72 -24.52
C GLY A 78 -2.00 10.63 -24.24
N GLY A 79 -2.76 11.64 -24.68
CA GLY A 79 -4.21 11.51 -24.75
C GLY A 79 -4.61 10.33 -25.64
N GLU A 80 -5.89 9.97 -25.65
CA GLU A 80 -6.43 8.78 -26.34
C GLU A 80 -6.02 8.65 -27.82
N ASP A 81 -5.49 9.72 -28.44
CA ASP A 81 -5.08 9.80 -29.85
C ASP A 81 -3.60 10.16 -30.12
N GLU A 82 -2.72 10.32 -29.12
CA GLU A 82 -1.29 10.62 -29.37
C GLU A 82 -0.54 9.31 -29.71
N LYS A 83 -0.04 9.17 -30.94
CA LYS A 83 0.75 8.00 -31.30
C LYS A 83 2.09 8.03 -30.58
N HIS A 84 2.65 6.84 -30.35
CA HIS A 84 3.93 6.68 -29.65
C HIS A 84 5.07 7.50 -30.28
N GLU A 85 5.08 7.58 -31.62
CA GLU A 85 6.08 8.31 -32.39
C GLU A 85 5.98 9.83 -32.16
N ASP A 86 4.77 10.38 -32.15
CA ASP A 86 4.52 11.82 -31.89
C ASP A 86 4.94 12.21 -30.46
N TRP A 87 4.71 11.32 -29.51
CA TRP A 87 5.16 11.50 -28.13
C TRP A 87 6.69 11.52 -28.03
N LEU A 88 7.38 10.60 -28.73
CA LEU A 88 8.84 10.54 -28.75
C LEU A 88 9.44 11.82 -29.36
N GLU A 89 8.88 12.32 -30.45
CA GLU A 89 9.32 13.57 -31.08
C GLU A 89 9.14 14.76 -30.14
N ARG A 90 7.99 14.86 -29.44
CA ARG A 90 7.75 15.92 -28.45
C ARG A 90 8.74 15.86 -27.31
N VAL A 91 9.04 14.66 -26.81
CA VAL A 91 10.00 14.46 -25.72
C VAL A 91 11.42 14.80 -26.18
N ALA A 92 11.84 14.35 -27.36
CA ALA A 92 13.15 14.67 -27.94
C ALA A 92 13.33 16.18 -28.15
N LYS A 93 12.31 16.83 -28.74
CA LYS A 93 12.29 18.29 -28.94
C LYS A 93 12.33 19.08 -27.63
N LYS A 94 11.67 18.59 -26.58
CA LYS A 94 11.72 19.18 -25.23
C LYS A 94 13.08 18.96 -24.56
N ALA A 95 13.75 17.84 -24.85
CA ALA A 95 15.09 17.53 -24.37
C ALA A 95 16.20 18.23 -25.16
N GLY A 96 15.88 18.87 -26.29
CA GLY A 96 16.85 19.57 -27.13
C GLY A 96 17.76 18.64 -27.94
N LEU A 97 17.27 17.41 -28.21
CA LEU A 97 17.92 16.41 -29.05
C LEU A 97 17.34 16.43 -30.47
#